data_AF-A0A839ZTE1-F1
#
_entry.id   AF-A0A839ZTE1-F1
#
_cell.length_a   1.000
_cell.length_b   1.000
_cell.length_c   1.000
_cell.angle_alpha   90.00
_cell.angle_beta   90.00
_cell.angle_gamma   90.00
#
_symmetry.space_group_name_H-M   'P 1'
#
loop_
_entity.id
_entity.type
_entity.pdbx_description
1 polymer ?
#
loop_
_entity_poly.entity_id
_entity_poly.type
_entity_poly.pdbx_seq_one_letter_code
_entity_poly.pdbx_strand_id
1 'polypeptide(L)'
;MSDLSTGDIVECIDDTPNRPESQIMPDLGALYTITNIRAVGDGSSVRLKELTPSCYLGGVCACGDCGWDAGRFRKVYRPNGELIAALMCDVPDEAPELVN
;
A
#
# COMPACT_ATOMS: atom_id res chain seq x y z
N MET A 1 -14.88 -0.83 -5.14
CA MET A 1 -14.08 0.24 -4.54
C MET A 1 -12.93 -0.42 -3.80
N SER A 2 -11.69 -0.11 -4.16
CA SER A 2 -10.50 -0.65 -3.52
C SER A 2 -10.46 -0.23 -2.04
N ASP A 3 -10.12 -1.13 -1.12
CA ASP A 3 -9.96 -0.86 0.34
C ASP A 3 -8.68 -0.08 0.68
N LEU A 4 -8.22 0.74 -0.27
CA LEU A 4 -7.01 1.54 -0.16
C LEU A 4 -7.40 2.95 0.31
N SER A 5 -6.59 3.50 1.21
CA SER A 5 -6.72 4.85 1.75
C SER A 5 -5.38 5.56 1.78
N THR A 6 -5.40 6.89 1.80
CA THR A 6 -4.17 7.67 2.05
C THR A 6 -3.57 7.28 3.39
N GLY A 7 -2.25 7.07 3.40
CA GLY A 7 -1.50 6.59 4.57
C GLY A 7 -1.30 5.08 4.60
N ASP A 8 -2.03 4.30 3.80
CA ASP A 8 -1.82 2.86 3.70
C ASP A 8 -0.44 2.54 3.10
N ILE A 9 0.17 1.46 3.60
CA ILE A 9 1.31 0.83 2.98
C ILE A 9 0.81 -0.24 2.02
N VAL A 10 1.31 -0.21 0.79
CA VAL A 10 0.96 -1.16 -0.25
C VAL A 10 2.20 -1.79 -0.87
N GLU A 11 2.05 -3.03 -1.32
CA GLU A 11 3.04 -3.76 -2.09
C GLU A 11 2.66 -3.72 -3.57
N CYS A 12 3.61 -3.46 -4.46
CA CYS A 12 3.40 -3.61 -5.89
C CYS A 12 3.33 -5.10 -6.26
N ILE A 13 2.22 -5.54 -6.85
CA ILE A 13 2.00 -6.92 -7.30
C ILE A 13 1.93 -7.05 -8.83
N ASP A 14 1.99 -5.93 -9.55
CA ASP A 14 2.03 -5.87 -11.02
C ASP A 14 2.81 -4.63 -11.48
N ASP A 15 4.01 -4.85 -12.02
CA ASP A 15 4.91 -3.85 -12.58
C ASP A 15 4.84 -3.77 -14.12
N THR A 16 3.88 -4.47 -14.75
CA THR A 16 3.77 -4.51 -16.22
C THR A 16 3.55 -3.10 -16.78
N PRO A 17 4.43 -2.58 -17.66
CA PRO A 17 4.24 -1.26 -18.25
C PRO A 17 3.07 -1.29 -19.24
N ASN A 18 1.87 -0.89 -18.78
CA ASN A 18 0.67 -0.97 -19.63
C ASN A 18 0.59 0.15 -20.66
N ARG A 19 1.31 1.26 -20.48
CA ARG A 19 1.26 2.42 -21.38
C ARG A 19 2.58 3.19 -21.47
N PRO A 20 2.84 3.90 -22.58
CA PRO A 20 4.05 4.71 -22.76
C PRO A 20 4.22 5.82 -21.72
N GLU A 21 3.11 6.33 -21.15
CA GLU A 21 3.15 7.36 -20.11
C GLU A 21 3.67 6.82 -18.76
N SER A 22 3.65 5.49 -18.57
CA SER A 22 4.17 4.82 -17.37
C SER A 22 5.69 4.64 -17.44
N GLN A 23 6.42 5.72 -17.70
CA GLN A 23 7.88 5.69 -17.85
C GLN A 23 8.61 5.20 -16.59
N ILE A 24 7.98 5.39 -15.43
CA ILE A 24 8.48 4.93 -14.14
C ILE A 24 7.44 3.99 -13.56
N MET A 25 7.77 2.70 -13.53
CA MET A 25 6.97 1.67 -12.90
C MET A 25 7.43 1.45 -11.45
N PRO A 26 6.52 1.14 -10.52
CA PRO A 26 6.89 0.66 -9.21
C PRO A 26 7.52 -0.72 -9.32
N ASP A 27 8.56 -0.98 -8.53
CA ASP A 27 9.26 -2.25 -8.53
C ASP A 27 8.37 -3.35 -7.94
N LEU A 28 8.31 -4.51 -8.59
CA LEU A 28 7.53 -5.65 -8.12
C LEU A 28 8.00 -6.10 -6.71
N GLY A 29 7.06 -6.28 -5.79
CA GLY A 29 7.30 -6.65 -4.39
C GLY A 29 7.79 -5.51 -3.48
N ALA A 30 8.05 -4.32 -4.03
CA ALA A 30 8.44 -3.18 -3.22
C ALA A 30 7.24 -2.56 -2.48
N LEU A 31 7.54 -1.95 -1.32
CA LEU A 31 6.56 -1.33 -0.44
C LEU A 31 6.52 0.19 -0.66
N TYR A 32 5.31 0.71 -0.72
CA TYR A 32 5.04 2.12 -0.98
C TYR A 32 3.97 2.68 -0.06
N THR A 33 4.06 3.97 0.26
CA THR A 33 3.05 4.68 1.04
C THR A 33 2.13 5.45 0.12
N ILE A 34 0.82 5.25 0.25
CA ILE A 34 -0.17 6.03 -0.51
C ILE A 34 -0.25 7.46 0.06
N THR A 35 -0.02 8.45 -0.79
CA THR A 35 -0.15 9.89 -0.46
C THR A 35 -1.46 10.49 -0.96
N ASN A 36 -1.99 9.97 -2.06
CA ASN A 36 -3.24 10.43 -2.64
C ASN A 36 -3.91 9.30 -3.42
N ILE A 37 -5.25 9.30 -3.41
CA ILE A 37 -6.08 8.41 -4.25
C ILE A 37 -7.11 9.29 -4.95
N ARG A 38 -7.28 9.07 -6.25
CA ARG A 38 -8.31 9.72 -7.05
C ARG A 38 -9.03 8.73 -7.95
N ALA A 39 -10.30 8.98 -8.23
CA ALA A 39 -11.05 8.21 -9.22
C ALA A 39 -10.56 8.53 -10.64
N VAL A 40 -10.40 7.52 -11.49
CA VAL A 40 -10.02 7.66 -12.90
C VAL A 40 -10.82 6.65 -13.72
N GLY A 41 -11.79 7.12 -14.50
CA GLY A 41 -12.69 6.24 -15.26
C GLY A 41 -13.50 5.34 -14.33
N ASP A 42 -13.43 4.03 -14.55
CA ASP A 42 -14.00 2.97 -13.73
C ASP A 42 -13.08 2.49 -12.59
N GLY A 43 -11.82 2.96 -12.57
CA GLY A 43 -10.80 2.58 -11.61
C GLY A 43 -10.40 3.70 -10.66
N SER A 44 -9.24 3.53 -10.03
CA SER A 44 -8.64 4.53 -9.14
C SER A 44 -7.15 4.64 -9.42
N SER A 45 -6.63 5.86 -9.36
CA SER A 45 -5.20 6.12 -9.46
C SER A 45 -4.65 6.49 -8.08
N VAL A 46 -3.52 5.88 -7.72
CA VAL A 46 -2.81 6.12 -6.47
C VAL A 46 -1.49 6.83 -6.72
N ARG A 47 -1.13 7.74 -5.81
CA ARG A 47 0.16 8.41 -5.78
C ARG A 47 0.98 7.89 -4.62
N LEU A 48 2.22 7.52 -4.90
CA LEU A 48 3.12 6.89 -3.95
C LEU A 48 4.11 7.92 -3.40
N LYS A 49 4.51 7.80 -2.14
CA LYS A 49 5.44 8.74 -1.50
C LYS A 49 6.87 8.58 -2.02
N GLU A 50 7.28 7.34 -2.23
CA GLU A 50 8.66 6.96 -2.55
C GLU A 50 8.95 7.05 -4.04
N LEU A 51 7.92 7.17 -4.88
CA LEU A 51 8.05 7.28 -6.32
C LEU A 51 7.44 8.57 -6.83
N THR A 52 8.22 9.31 -7.58
CA THR A 52 7.73 10.47 -8.30
C THR A 52 7.28 10.03 -9.70
N PRO A 53 6.00 10.17 -10.05
CA PRO A 53 5.51 9.77 -11.37
C PRO A 53 6.01 10.74 -12.44
N SER A 54 5.99 10.28 -13.71
CA SER A 54 6.25 11.12 -14.88
C SER A 54 4.94 11.63 -15.49
N CYS A 55 4.96 12.86 -16.04
CA CYS A 55 3.84 13.36 -16.84
C CYS A 55 3.84 12.74 -18.24
N TYR A 56 2.65 12.65 -18.87
CA TYR A 56 2.51 12.13 -20.25
C TYR A 56 3.31 12.93 -21.29
N LEU A 57 3.54 14.23 -21.06
CA LEU A 57 4.37 15.10 -21.90
C LEU A 57 5.88 14.91 -21.70
N GLY A 58 6.28 13.98 -20.83
CA GLY A 58 7.65 13.82 -20.37
C GLY A 58 7.99 14.77 -19.22
N GLY A 59 8.93 14.33 -18.37
CA GLY A 59 9.40 15.09 -17.22
C GLY A 59 8.69 14.77 -15.90
N VAL A 60 9.22 15.35 -14.82
CA VAL A 60 8.76 15.14 -13.44
C VAL A 60 7.32 15.65 -13.28
N CYS A 61 6.43 14.83 -12.72
CA CYS A 61 5.04 15.22 -12.56
C CYS A 61 4.84 16.29 -11.48
N ALA A 62 4.46 17.50 -11.92
CA ALA A 62 4.09 18.62 -11.06
C ALA A 62 2.57 18.86 -10.96
N CYS A 63 1.75 18.25 -11.82
CA CYS A 63 0.30 18.48 -11.81
C CYS A 63 -0.42 17.81 -10.62
N GLY A 64 0.24 16.84 -9.96
CA GLY A 64 -0.34 16.10 -8.83
C GLY A 64 -1.31 14.98 -9.23
N ASP A 65 -1.74 14.93 -10.49
CA ASP A 65 -2.71 13.96 -11.00
C ASP A 65 -2.07 12.68 -11.57
N CYS A 66 -0.76 12.66 -11.80
CA CYS A 66 -0.10 11.44 -12.26
C CYS A 66 0.01 10.43 -11.11
N GLY A 67 -0.19 9.16 -11.44
CA GLY A 67 -0.10 8.06 -10.50
C GLY A 67 -0.24 6.73 -11.22
N TRP A 68 -0.41 5.67 -10.44
CA TRP A 68 -0.50 4.30 -10.93
C TRP A 68 -1.88 3.74 -10.66
N ASP A 69 -2.29 2.74 -11.43
CA ASP A 69 -3.55 2.04 -11.21
C ASP A 69 -3.54 1.35 -9.84
N ALA A 70 -4.57 1.61 -9.02
CA ALA A 70 -4.78 0.99 -7.72
C ALA A 70 -4.82 -0.54 -7.79
N GLY A 71 -5.27 -1.12 -8.91
CA GLY A 71 -5.37 -2.57 -9.10
C GLY A 71 -4.02 -3.31 -9.05
N ARG A 72 -2.90 -2.58 -9.17
CA ARG A 72 -1.53 -3.11 -9.12
C ARG A 72 -0.99 -3.32 -7.73
N PHE A 73 -1.76 -2.93 -6.71
CA PHE A 73 -1.28 -2.84 -5.35
C PHE A 73 -2.10 -3.72 -4.42
N ARG A 74 -1.39 -4.43 -3.55
CA ARG A 74 -1.98 -5.15 -2.43
C ARG A 74 -1.73 -4.37 -1.15
N LYS A 75 -2.78 -4.11 -0.37
CA LYS A 75 -2.66 -3.51 0.96
C LYS A 75 -1.86 -4.43 1.89
N VAL A 76 -0.84 -3.86 2.54
CA VAL A 76 -0.05 -4.56 3.54
C VAL A 76 -0.54 -4.14 4.91
N TYR A 77 -1.17 -5.07 5.62
CA TYR A 77 -1.59 -4.84 6.99
C TYR A 77 -0.36 -4.84 7.91
N ARG A 78 -0.11 -3.71 8.58
CA ARG A 78 0.79 -3.67 9.73
C ARG A 78 -0.05 -3.55 11.00
N PRO A 79 -0.13 -4.62 11.82
CA PRO A 79 -0.76 -4.49 13.13
C PRO A 79 -0.07 -3.37 13.91
N ASN A 80 -0.85 -2.59 14.66
CA ASN A 80 -0.26 -1.58 15.53
C ASN A 80 0.58 -2.28 16.62
N GLY A 81 1.57 -1.57 17.17
CA GLY A 81 2.45 -2.14 18.19
C GLY A 81 1.70 -2.66 19.42
N GLU A 82 0.55 -2.07 19.74
CA GLU A 82 -0.33 -2.49 20.83
C GLU A 82 -0.97 -3.86 20.59
N LEU A 83 -1.42 -4.15 19.36
CA LEU A 83 -1.98 -5.45 18.99
C LEU A 83 -0.89 -6.52 19.01
N ILE A 84 0.31 -6.19 18.52
CA ILE A 84 1.47 -7.11 18.61
C ILE A 84 1.77 -7.39 20.09
N ALA A 85 1.84 -6.37 20.93
CA ALA A 85 2.07 -6.52 22.36
C ALA A 85 0.97 -7.35 23.04
N ALA A 86 -0.29 -7.12 22.71
CA ALA A 86 -1.43 -7.88 23.25
C ALA A 86 -1.40 -9.36 22.84
N LEU A 87 -0.96 -9.68 21.63
CA LEU A 87 -0.78 -11.06 21.16
C LEU A 87 0.41 -11.77 21.81
N MET A 88 1.40 -11.01 22.29
CA MET A 88 2.60 -11.54 22.96
C MET A 88 2.52 -11.48 24.49
N CYS A 89 1.42 -10.97 25.05
CA CYS A 89 1.17 -11.10 26.49
C CYS A 89 0.99 -12.57 26.84
N ASP A 90 1.85 -13.07 27.72
CA ASP A 90 1.86 -14.45 28.19
C ASP A 90 0.46 -14.86 28.68
N VAL A 91 -0.01 -16.01 28.19
CA VAL A 91 -1.18 -16.69 28.75
C VAL A 91 -0.88 -16.93 30.23
N PRO A 92 -1.76 -16.54 31.17
CA PRO A 92 -1.51 -16.78 32.58
C PRO A 92 -1.25 -18.27 32.82
N ASP A 93 -0.12 -18.56 33.46
CA ASP A 93 0.32 -19.88 33.89
C ASP A 93 -0.54 -20.35 35.08
N GLU A 94 -1.86 -20.42 34.90
CA GLU A 94 -2.75 -21.06 35.86
C GLU A 94 -2.66 -22.56 35.63
N ALA A 95 -1.65 -23.17 36.25
CA ALA A 95 -1.62 -24.61 36.45
C ALA A 95 -2.95 -25.04 37.11
N PRO A 96 -3.69 -26.00 36.54
CA PRO A 96 -4.96 -26.41 37.12
C PRO A 96 -4.71 -26.97 38.53
N GLU A 97 -5.32 -26.35 39.54
CA GLU A 97 -5.30 -26.88 40.90
C GLU A 97 -5.90 -28.29 40.88
N LEU A 98 -5.06 -29.29 41.14
CA LEU A 98 -5.50 -30.65 41.39
C LEU A 98 -6.33 -30.64 42.67
N VAL A 99 -7.66 -30.75 42.49
CA VAL A 99 -8.61 -30.99 43.57
C VAL A 99 -8.28 -32.37 44.17
N ASN A 100 -7.77 -32.36 45.41
CA ASN A 100 -7.55 -33.57 46.22
C ASN A 100 -8.87 -34.25 46.59
#